data_AF-A0A934BDI1-F1
#
_entry.id   AF-A0A934BDI1-F1
#
_cell.length_a   1.000
_cell.length_b   1.000
_cell.length_c   1.000
_cell.angle_alpha   90.00
_cell.angle_beta   90.00
_cell.angle_gamma   90.00
#
_symmetry.space_group_name_H-M   'P 1'
#
loop_
_entity.id
_entity.type
_entity.pdbx_description
1 polymer ?
#
loop_
_entity_poly.entity_id
_entity_poly.type
_entity_poly.pdbx_seq_one_letter_code
_entity_poly.pdbx_strand_id
1 'polypeptide(L)'
;LSRLKPLAYFHLPFADLEETLHRLVGTYLIKQRLIYSEGKSEPDWDLRGIEKLYRELETVNIHFMNRLRDASSKDATSNALYIFVTLTSLIAMDINSAVKSFDPIVKRGL
;
A
#
# COMPACT_ATOMS: atom_id res chain seq x y z
N LEU A 1 5.01 -5.93 -11.26
CA LEU A 1 4.08 -4.76 -11.26
C LEU A 1 2.60 -5.11 -11.46
N SER A 2 2.22 -6.21 -12.13
CA SER A 2 0.80 -6.59 -12.34
C SER A 2 -0.06 -6.67 -11.07
N ARG A 3 0.56 -6.99 -9.91
CA ARG A 3 -0.08 -7.06 -8.59
C ARG A 3 -0.68 -5.74 -8.10
N LEU A 4 -0.24 -4.59 -8.63
CA LEU A 4 -0.72 -3.26 -8.25
C LEU A 4 -1.82 -2.71 -9.16
N LYS A 5 -2.19 -3.44 -10.22
CA LYS A 5 -3.21 -3.00 -11.20
C LYS A 5 -4.52 -2.53 -10.57
N PRO A 6 -5.09 -3.21 -9.55
CA PRO A 6 -6.33 -2.76 -8.93
C PRO A 6 -6.21 -1.35 -8.31
N LEU A 7 -5.06 -1.02 -7.72
CA LEU A 7 -4.83 0.29 -7.11
C LEU A 7 -4.68 1.41 -8.15
N ALA A 8 -4.20 1.07 -9.34
CA ALA A 8 -4.15 2.00 -10.47
C ALA A 8 -5.54 2.25 -11.08
N TYR A 9 -6.38 1.21 -11.14
CA TYR A 9 -7.74 1.32 -11.67
C TYR A 9 -8.63 2.23 -10.81
N PHE A 10 -8.51 2.12 -9.49
CA PHE A 10 -9.22 2.95 -8.52
C PHE A 10 -8.34 4.06 -7.94
N HIS A 11 -7.39 4.58 -8.72
CA HIS A 11 -6.48 5.61 -8.24
C HIS A 11 -7.24 6.88 -7.84
N LEU A 12 -6.92 7.40 -6.66
CA LEU A 12 -7.39 8.70 -6.19
C LEU A 12 -6.26 9.73 -6.37
N PRO A 13 -6.46 10.79 -7.18
CA PRO A 13 -5.48 11.86 -7.33
C PRO A 13 -5.19 12.55 -6.00
N PHE A 14 -3.91 12.84 -5.72
CA PHE A 14 -3.47 13.55 -4.52
C PHE A 14 -3.88 12.91 -3.19
N ALA A 15 -4.12 11.59 -3.19
CA ALA A 15 -4.51 10.87 -2.00
C ALA A 15 -3.45 11.01 -0.90
N ASP A 16 -3.90 11.25 0.32
CA ASP A 16 -3.01 11.21 1.48
C ASP A 16 -2.66 9.76 1.87
N LEU A 17 -1.85 9.62 2.93
CA LEU A 17 -1.42 8.33 3.45
C LEU A 17 -2.61 7.49 3.93
N GLU A 18 -3.56 8.13 4.62
CA GLU A 18 -4.71 7.49 5.23
C GLU A 18 -5.66 6.95 4.15
N GLU A 19 -5.99 7.77 3.14
CA GLU A 19 -6.79 7.38 1.98
C GLU A 19 -6.12 6.27 1.17
N THR A 20 -4.78 6.32 1.04
CA THR A 20 -4.01 5.29 0.33
C THR A 20 -4.01 3.96 1.07
N LEU A 21 -3.83 3.99 2.40
CA LEU A 21 -3.94 2.81 3.26
C LEU A 21 -5.34 2.21 3.23
N HIS A 22 -6.37 3.04 3.38
CA HIS A 22 -7.76 2.60 3.34
C HIS A 22 -8.08 1.89 2.01
N ARG A 23 -7.71 2.51 0.88
CA ARG A 23 -7.90 1.92 -0.46
C ARG A 23 -7.12 0.62 -0.63
N LEU A 24 -5.87 0.57 -0.17
CA LEU A 24 -5.04 -0.63 -0.25
C LEU A 24 -5.66 -1.80 0.53
N VAL A 25 -5.98 -1.58 1.80
CA VAL A 25 -6.53 -2.60 2.70
C VAL A 25 -7.92 -3.03 2.21
N GLY A 26 -8.79 -2.08 1.87
CA GLY A 26 -10.12 -2.37 1.34
C GLY A 26 -10.06 -3.20 0.06
N THR A 27 -9.22 -2.81 -0.91
CA THR A 27 -9.03 -3.56 -2.15
C THR A 27 -8.53 -4.98 -1.90
N TYR A 28 -7.60 -5.15 -0.94
CA TYR A 28 -7.09 -6.46 -0.59
C TYR A 28 -8.15 -7.34 0.08
N LEU A 29 -8.92 -6.79 1.02
CA LEU A 29 -9.98 -7.54 1.70
C LEU A 29 -11.11 -7.92 0.74
N ILE A 30 -11.44 -7.08 -0.25
CA ILE A 30 -12.35 -7.45 -1.34
C ILE A 30 -11.80 -8.66 -2.10
N LYS A 31 -10.50 -8.65 -2.45
CA LYS A 31 -9.85 -9.81 -3.09
C LYS A 31 -9.93 -11.06 -2.21
N GLN A 32 -9.63 -10.96 -0.91
CA GLN A 32 -9.69 -12.08 0.03
C GLN A 32 -11.12 -12.64 0.15
N ARG A 33 -12.13 -11.77 0.16
CA ARG A 33 -13.55 -12.16 0.19
C ARG A 33 -13.98 -12.93 -1.06
N LEU A 34 -13.44 -12.56 -2.22
CA LEU A 34 -13.70 -13.26 -3.49
C LEU A 34 -13.03 -14.64 -3.53
N ILE A 35 -11.78 -14.74 -3.05
CA ILE A 35 -11.09 -16.03 -2.90
C ILE A 35 -11.90 -16.97 -2.00
N TYR A 36 -12.43 -16.47 -0.88
CA TYR A 36 -13.30 -17.23 0.00
C TYR A 36 -14.54 -17.77 -0.72
N SER A 37 -15.25 -16.91 -1.47
CA SER A 37 -16.48 -17.32 -2.18
C SER A 37 -16.23 -18.37 -3.27
N GLU A 38 -15.02 -18.40 -3.83
CA GLU A 38 -14.66 -19.35 -4.88
C GLU A 38 -14.12 -20.67 -4.30
N GLY A 39 -13.97 -20.79 -2.98
CA GLY A 39 -13.44 -22.01 -2.32
C GLY A 39 -11.99 -22.33 -2.69
N LYS A 40 -11.22 -21.35 -3.19
CA LYS A 40 -9.87 -21.58 -3.72
C LYS A 40 -8.80 -21.72 -2.63
N SER A 41 -8.92 -20.96 -1.55
CA SER A 41 -8.02 -21.01 -0.40
C SER A 41 -8.60 -20.24 0.78
N GLU A 42 -8.02 -20.46 1.97
CA GLU A 42 -8.31 -19.65 3.14
C GLU A 42 -7.94 -18.17 2.91
N PRO A 43 -8.80 -17.22 3.31
CA PRO A 43 -8.52 -15.78 3.22
C PRO A 43 -7.37 -15.34 4.13
N ASP A 44 -6.53 -14.43 3.64
CA ASP A 44 -5.47 -13.81 4.42
C ASP A 44 -5.99 -12.60 5.21
N TRP A 45 -6.60 -12.86 6.37
CA TRP A 45 -7.10 -11.83 7.28
C TRP A 45 -6.01 -11.04 7.98
N ASP A 46 -4.82 -11.63 8.16
CA ASP A 46 -3.66 -11.00 8.81
C ASP A 46 -2.87 -10.06 7.89
N LEU A 47 -3.31 -9.90 6.62
CA LEU A 47 -2.71 -9.03 5.62
C LEU A 47 -1.24 -9.34 5.27
N ARG A 48 -0.76 -10.56 5.58
CA ARG A 48 0.62 -11.00 5.37
C ARG A 48 1.08 -10.87 3.93
N GLY A 49 0.17 -11.08 2.98
CA GLY A 49 0.45 -10.92 1.55
C GLY A 49 0.68 -9.46 1.12
N ILE A 50 0.02 -8.49 1.76
CA ILE A 50 0.29 -7.06 1.54
C ILE A 50 1.62 -6.70 2.16
N GLU A 51 1.86 -7.09 3.41
CA GLU A 51 3.09 -6.81 4.14
C GLU A 51 4.32 -7.31 3.36
N LYS A 52 4.26 -8.53 2.84
CA LYS A 52 5.30 -9.08 1.95
C LYS A 52 5.45 -8.28 0.66
N LEU A 53 4.35 -7.94 -0.01
CA LEU A 53 4.39 -7.13 -1.24
C LEU A 53 5.08 -5.78 -0.99
N TYR A 54 4.75 -5.12 0.12
CA TYR A 54 5.24 -3.79 0.42
C TYR A 54 6.71 -3.79 0.86
N ARG A 55 7.20 -4.85 1.52
CA ARG A 55 8.65 -5.09 1.70
C ARG A 55 9.40 -5.22 0.36
N GLU A 56 8.84 -5.95 -0.58
CA GLU A 56 9.43 -6.10 -1.93
C GLU A 56 9.45 -4.73 -2.65
N LEU A 57 8.36 -3.95 -2.54
CA LEU A 57 8.26 -2.62 -3.15
C LEU A 57 9.18 -1.60 -2.50
N GLU A 58 9.35 -1.62 -1.18
CA GLU A 58 10.28 -0.77 -0.45
C GLU A 58 11.70 -0.92 -1.00
N THR A 59 12.15 -2.17 -1.18
CA THR A 59 13.47 -2.46 -1.77
C THR A 59 13.60 -1.84 -3.16
N VAL A 60 12.59 -2.01 -4.02
CA VAL A 60 12.57 -1.43 -5.37
C VAL A 60 12.61 0.10 -5.31
N ASN A 61 11.80 0.71 -4.43
CA ASN A 61 11.68 2.16 -4.31
C ASN A 61 12.99 2.79 -3.80
N ILE A 62 13.67 2.17 -2.83
CA ILE A 62 14.98 2.63 -2.32
C ILE A 62 16.02 2.63 -3.45
N HIS A 63 16.16 1.51 -4.18
CA HIS A 63 17.12 1.44 -5.28
C HIS A 63 16.77 2.41 -6.42
N PHE A 64 15.48 2.58 -6.71
CA PHE A 64 15.03 3.53 -7.72
C PHE A 64 15.30 4.98 -7.30
N MET A 65 15.06 5.33 -6.04
CA MET A 65 15.39 6.64 -5.49
C MET A 65 16.89 6.96 -5.60
N ASN A 66 17.76 6.01 -5.24
CA ASN A 66 19.21 6.21 -5.33
C ASN A 66 19.64 6.51 -6.77
N ARG A 67 19.18 5.68 -7.73
CA ARG A 67 19.49 5.88 -9.16
C ARG A 67 18.98 7.22 -9.68
N LEU A 68 17.81 7.67 -9.20
CA LEU A 68 17.24 8.90 -9.68
C LEU A 68 17.93 10.13 -9.09
N ARG A 69 18.37 10.07 -7.83
CA ARG A 69 19.19 11.13 -7.21
C ARG A 69 20.49 11.35 -7.97
N ASP A 70 21.09 10.29 -8.49
CA ASP A 70 22.30 10.39 -9.32
C ASP A 70 22.03 11.00 -10.71
N ALA A 71 20.81 10.82 -11.24
CA ALA A 71 20.44 11.20 -12.60
C ALA A 71 19.72 12.56 -12.72
N SER A 72 19.13 13.08 -11.64
CA SER A 72 18.30 14.29 -11.67
C SER A 72 18.45 15.10 -10.39
N SER A 73 18.76 16.39 -10.55
CA SER A 73 18.85 17.37 -9.45
C SER A 73 17.53 18.08 -9.14
N LYS A 74 16.41 17.65 -9.73
CA LYS A 74 15.10 18.32 -9.52
C LYS A 74 14.39 17.83 -8.26
N ASP A 75 14.06 18.77 -7.37
CA ASP A 75 13.42 18.49 -6.07
C ASP A 75 12.04 17.83 -6.15
N ALA A 76 11.23 18.21 -7.14
CA ALA A 76 9.87 17.67 -7.28
C ALA A 76 9.86 16.15 -7.49
N THR A 77 10.84 15.61 -8.23
CA THR A 77 10.92 14.16 -8.48
C THR A 77 11.44 13.42 -7.25
N SER A 78 12.37 14.02 -6.50
CA SER A 78 12.84 13.49 -5.23
C SER A 78 11.74 13.44 -4.17
N ASN A 79 10.91 14.49 -4.07
CA ASN A 79 9.80 14.55 -3.11
C ASN A 79 8.74 13.47 -3.38
N ALA A 80 8.35 13.27 -4.64
CA ALA A 80 7.40 12.23 -5.01
C ALA A 80 7.93 10.82 -4.65
N LEU A 81 9.21 10.56 -4.89
CA LEU A 81 9.84 9.29 -4.53
C LEU A 81 9.97 9.09 -3.03
N TYR A 82 10.22 10.16 -2.28
CA TYR A 82 10.27 10.10 -0.83
C TYR A 82 8.92 9.64 -0.26
N ILE A 83 7.82 10.20 -0.76
CA ILE A 83 6.47 9.76 -0.39
C ILE A 83 6.28 8.27 -0.68
N PHE A 84 6.70 7.79 -1.86
CA PHE A 84 6.58 6.36 -2.20
C PHE A 84 7.41 5.46 -1.28
N VAL A 85 8.66 5.82 -0.98
CA VAL A 85 9.52 5.07 -0.06
C VAL A 85 8.89 5.05 1.33
N THR A 86 8.53 6.21 1.89
CA THR A 86 7.92 6.32 3.22
C THR A 86 6.62 5.52 3.33
N LEU A 87 5.75 5.60 2.34
CA LEU A 87 4.53 4.80 2.28
C LEU A 87 4.87 3.30 2.30
N THR A 88 5.83 2.86 1.50
CA THR A 88 6.21 1.45 1.45
C THR A 88 6.82 0.95 2.76
N SER A 89 7.69 1.73 3.38
CA SER A 89 8.30 1.42 4.67
C SER A 89 7.27 1.30 5.78
N LEU A 90 6.32 2.24 5.87
CA LEU A 90 5.29 2.22 6.91
C LEU A 90 4.44 0.96 6.84
N ILE A 91 4.02 0.58 5.63
CA ILE A 91 3.21 -0.63 5.41
C ILE A 91 4.03 -1.91 5.63
N ALA A 92 5.30 -1.91 5.23
CA ALA A 92 6.21 -3.02 5.41
C ALA A 92 6.57 -3.28 6.89
N MET A 93 6.57 -2.22 7.71
CA MET A 93 6.86 -2.29 9.14
C MET A 93 5.69 -2.84 9.96
N ASP A 94 4.50 -2.25 9.84
CA ASP A 94 3.33 -2.69 10.61
C ASP A 94 1.99 -2.24 10.00
N ILE A 95 1.52 -3.02 9.03
CA ILE A 95 0.20 -2.81 8.43
C ILE A 95 -0.94 -2.98 9.43
N ASN A 96 -0.80 -3.82 10.45
CA ASN A 96 -1.86 -4.08 11.42
C ASN A 96 -2.08 -2.88 12.34
N SER A 97 -1.00 -2.21 12.77
CA SER A 97 -1.10 -0.93 13.49
C SER A 97 -1.65 0.17 12.60
N ALA A 98 -1.27 0.22 11.32
CA ALA A 98 -1.85 1.17 10.36
C ALA A 98 -3.36 0.93 10.15
N VAL A 99 -3.85 -0.31 10.21
CA VAL A 99 -5.29 -0.60 10.15
C VAL A 99 -5.98 -0.16 11.45
N LYS A 100 -5.36 -0.38 12.60
CA LYS A 100 -5.91 0.04 13.90
C LYS A 100 -6.10 1.55 14.01
N SER A 101 -5.34 2.37 13.28
CA SER A 101 -5.54 3.83 13.31
C SER A 101 -6.90 4.26 12.76
N PHE A 102 -7.57 3.41 11.96
CA PHE A 102 -8.92 3.68 11.46
C PHE A 102 -10.03 3.38 12.48
N ASP A 103 -9.71 2.71 13.59
CA ASP A 103 -10.69 2.30 14.61
C ASP A 103 -11.59 3.45 15.10
N PRO A 104 -11.07 4.66 15.39
CA PRO A 104 -11.91 5.78 15.82
C PRO A 104 -12.89 6.24 14.74
N ILE A 105 -12.59 6.02 13.46
CA ILE A 105 -13.42 6.49 12.34
C ILE A 105 -14.48 5.44 12.02
N VAL A 106 -14.05 4.18 11.89
CA VAL A 106 -14.93 3.06 11.53
C VAL A 106 -15.89 2.71 12.67
N LYS A 107 -15.51 2.81 13.95
CA LYS A 107 -16.47 2.56 15.04
C LYS A 107 -17.58 3.61 15.15
N ARG A 108 -17.43 4.77 14.51
CA ARG A 108 -18.43 5.85 14.50
C ARG A 108 -19.42 5.74 13.33
N GLY A 109 -19.22 4.82 12.39
CA GLY A 109 -20.13 4.61 11.26
C GLY A 109 -19.83 3.34 10.47
N LEU A 110 -20.91 2.77 9.90
CA LEU A 110 -21.08 1.33 9.60
C LEU A 110 -21.28 0.48 10.86
#